data_AF-A0A5E9ACU7-F1
#
_entry.id   AF-A0A5E9ACU7-F1
#
_cell.length_a   1.000
_cell.length_b   1.000
_cell.length_c   1.000
_cell.angle_alpha   90.00
_cell.angle_beta   90.00
_cell.angle_gamma   90.00
#
_symmetry.space_group_name_H-M   'P 1'
#
loop_
_entity.id
_entity.type
_entity.pdbx_description
1 polymer ?
#
loop_
_entity_poly.entity_id
_entity_poly.type
_entity_poly.pdbx_seq_one_letter_code
_entity_poly.pdbx_strand_id
1 'polypeptide(L)'
;MLHVLYLVHDVSDPAVRRRVQMLKAGGARVTLAGFRRTTSPVAEIEGIRPVDLGATRDGRFAQRLGAVAKAAMSIGAKLGAMPRPDLIIARNLEMLALARRANAALGANVPIVYECLDIHRLVLRDDFVGRTLRGAERHLARDVKLLVTSSPAFIANYFEPFGQIGAPVELIENKYFEAASVVAAQSFEDDGPATPPWRIGWFGALRCRRSLEL
;
A
#
# COMPACT_ATOMS: atom_id res chain seq x y z
N MET A 1 2.13 6.15 -22.96
CA MET A 1 2.76 5.73 -21.68
C MET A 1 1.65 5.60 -20.65
N LEU A 2 1.53 4.44 -19.98
CA LEU A 2 0.46 4.20 -19.01
C LEU A 2 0.56 5.19 -17.83
N HIS A 3 -0.51 5.91 -17.52
CA HIS A 3 -0.60 6.80 -16.37
C HIS A 3 -1.31 6.13 -15.19
N VAL A 4 -0.55 5.92 -14.12
CA VAL A 4 -1.03 5.32 -12.88
C VAL A 4 -1.21 6.39 -11.80
N LEU A 5 -2.42 6.52 -11.26
CA LEU A 5 -2.63 7.20 -9.98
C LEU A 5 -2.44 6.20 -8.85
N TYR A 6 -1.39 6.39 -8.05
CA TYR A 6 -1.07 5.51 -6.93
C TYR A 6 -1.43 6.16 -5.60
N LEU A 7 -2.43 5.61 -4.92
CA LEU A 7 -2.94 6.08 -3.64
C LEU A 7 -2.32 5.26 -2.50
N VAL A 8 -1.64 5.95 -1.58
CA VAL A 8 -0.88 5.31 -0.51
C VAL A 8 -1.16 5.87 0.89
N HIS A 9 -1.08 5.00 1.89
CA HIS A 9 -1.36 5.33 3.28
C HIS A 9 -0.25 6.11 3.98
N ASP A 10 0.98 6.03 3.47
CA ASP A 10 2.10 6.86 3.90
C ASP A 10 3.08 7.02 2.73
N VAL A 11 3.29 8.24 2.27
CA VAL A 11 4.20 8.53 1.16
C VAL A 11 5.65 8.20 1.54
N SER A 12 6.03 8.32 2.81
CA SER A 12 7.41 8.02 3.26
C SER A 12 7.74 6.53 3.40
N ASP A 13 6.77 5.64 3.21
CA ASP A 13 6.99 4.21 3.41
C ASP A 13 7.99 3.64 2.37
N PRO A 14 9.03 2.91 2.80
CA PRO A 14 10.01 2.34 1.87
C PRO A 14 9.42 1.40 0.81
N ALA A 15 8.35 0.67 1.14
CA ALA A 15 7.68 -0.21 0.20
C ALA A 15 6.81 0.56 -0.82
N VAL A 16 6.35 1.77 -0.46
CA VAL A 16 5.76 2.71 -1.43
C VAL A 16 6.82 3.19 -2.42
N ARG A 17 7.97 3.64 -1.93
CA ARG A 17 9.11 4.05 -2.78
C ARG A 17 9.49 2.94 -3.76
N ARG A 18 9.67 1.72 -3.24
CA ARG A 18 9.99 0.54 -4.06
C ARG A 18 8.94 0.29 -5.14
N ARG A 19 7.65 0.37 -4.80
CA ARG A 19 6.58 0.17 -5.78
C ARG A 19 6.55 1.26 -6.84
N VAL A 20 6.84 2.52 -6.48
CA VAL A 20 7.01 3.60 -7.46
C VAL A 20 8.15 3.30 -8.43
N GLN A 21 9.31 2.84 -7.93
CA GLN A 21 10.43 2.43 -8.76
C GLN A 21 10.05 1.29 -9.71
N MET A 22 9.37 0.25 -9.23
CA MET A 22 8.91 -0.86 -10.05
C MET A 22 7.95 -0.39 -11.16
N LEU A 23 6.99 0.48 -10.84
CA LEU A 23 6.05 1.03 -11.82
C LEU A 23 6.78 1.86 -12.89
N LYS A 24 7.73 2.71 -12.49
CA LYS A 24 8.54 3.50 -13.42
C LYS A 24 9.44 2.61 -14.29
N ALA A 25 10.06 1.58 -13.72
CA ALA A 25 10.87 0.61 -14.45
C ALA A 25 10.03 -0.18 -15.48
N GLY A 26 8.75 -0.45 -15.16
CA GLY A 26 7.77 -0.97 -16.11
C GLY A 26 7.26 0.04 -17.16
N GLY A 27 7.83 1.25 -17.19
CA GLY A 27 7.47 2.29 -18.16
C GLY A 27 6.20 3.08 -17.83
N ALA A 28 5.67 2.99 -16.62
CA ALA A 28 4.50 3.78 -16.22
C ALA A 28 4.90 5.21 -15.79
N ARG A 29 4.07 6.18 -16.16
CA ARG A 29 4.05 7.50 -15.52
C ARG A 29 3.23 7.40 -14.24
N VAL A 30 3.83 7.75 -13.10
CA VAL A 30 3.16 7.65 -11.80
C VAL A 30 2.79 9.03 -11.28
N THR A 31 1.54 9.21 -10.88
CA THR A 31 1.15 10.27 -9.94
C THR A 31 0.97 9.62 -8.58
N LEU A 32 1.75 10.08 -7.60
CA LEU A 32 1.67 9.62 -6.23
C LEU A 32 0.79 10.56 -5.40
N ALA A 33 -0.23 10.03 -4.73
CA ALA A 33 -0.99 10.78 -3.74
C ALA A 33 -1.12 9.94 -2.47
N GLY A 34 -0.94 10.57 -1.31
CA GLY A 34 -0.99 9.82 -0.06
C GLY A 34 -0.95 10.69 1.16
N PHE A 35 -1.15 10.05 2.31
CA PHE A 35 -0.91 10.70 3.60
C PHE A 35 0.58 10.75 3.92
N ARG A 36 0.94 11.58 4.88
CA ARG A 36 2.28 11.62 5.47
C ARG A 36 2.22 11.37 6.97
N ARG A 37 3.27 10.75 7.51
CA ARG A 37 3.50 10.67 8.97
C ARG A 37 4.49 11.71 9.47
N THR A 38 5.26 12.31 8.57
CA THR A 38 6.20 13.40 8.86
C THR A 38 5.48 14.70 9.20
N THR A 39 6.12 15.56 9.98
CA THR A 39 5.61 16.91 10.36
C THR A 39 5.53 17.84 9.15
N SER A 40 6.48 17.74 8.23
CA SER A 40 6.52 18.50 6.97
C SER A 40 6.12 17.65 5.77
N PRO A 41 5.53 18.25 4.72
CA PRO A 41 5.28 17.56 3.45
C PRO A 41 6.57 16.95 2.88
N VAL A 42 6.47 15.75 2.33
CA VAL A 42 7.58 15.13 1.60
C VAL A 42 7.72 15.84 0.26
N ALA A 43 8.87 16.48 0.03
CA ALA A 43 9.08 17.31 -1.15
C ALA A 43 9.10 16.47 -2.44
N GLU A 44 9.81 15.34 -2.41
CA GLU A 44 10.01 14.49 -3.57
C GLU A 44 10.25 13.02 -3.19
N ILE A 45 9.74 12.12 -4.02
CA ILE A 45 9.98 10.68 -3.95
C ILE A 45 10.22 10.18 -5.37
N GLU A 46 11.42 9.68 -5.66
CA GLU A 46 11.77 9.15 -6.99
C GLU A 46 11.49 10.16 -8.13
N GLY A 47 11.78 11.45 -7.95
CA GLY A 47 11.48 12.48 -8.94
C GLY A 47 10.00 12.90 -9.01
N ILE A 48 9.16 12.42 -8.10
CA ILE A 48 7.72 12.73 -8.05
C ILE A 48 7.44 13.59 -6.83
N ARG A 49 6.81 14.75 -7.04
CA ARG A 49 6.21 15.54 -5.96
C ARG A 49 4.85 14.94 -5.58
N PRO A 50 4.69 14.35 -4.38
CA PRO A 50 3.44 13.69 -4.01
C PRO A 50 2.31 14.69 -3.77
N VAL A 51 1.07 14.32 -4.12
CA VAL A 51 -0.13 15.05 -3.70
C VAL A 51 -0.41 14.72 -2.23
N ASP A 52 -0.20 15.69 -1.34
CA ASP A 52 -0.40 15.53 0.10
C ASP A 52 -1.90 15.44 0.44
N LEU A 53 -2.34 14.30 0.96
CA LEU A 53 -3.71 14.07 1.43
C LEU A 53 -3.92 14.51 2.90
N GLY A 54 -2.85 14.79 3.62
CA GLY A 54 -2.84 15.24 5.01
C GLY A 54 -1.93 14.38 5.90
N ALA A 55 -1.92 14.69 7.20
CA ALA A 55 -1.14 13.95 8.18
C ALA A 55 -1.94 12.82 8.83
N THR A 56 -1.33 11.64 8.96
CA THR A 56 -1.82 10.54 9.80
C THR A 56 -0.81 10.22 10.89
N ARG A 57 -1.27 9.64 12.01
CA ARG A 57 -0.40 9.20 13.11
C ARG A 57 -0.53 7.69 13.32
N ASP A 58 0.57 7.05 13.70
CA ASP A 58 0.57 5.63 14.02
C ASP A 58 -0.24 5.31 15.27
N GLY A 59 -0.91 4.16 15.25
CA GLY A 59 -1.73 3.65 16.37
C GLY A 59 -3.04 4.39 16.65
N ARG A 60 -3.33 5.52 15.98
CA ARG A 60 -4.57 6.29 16.20
C ARG A 60 -5.62 6.07 15.10
N PHE A 61 -6.34 4.96 15.20
CA PHE A 61 -7.34 4.54 14.21
C PHE A 61 -8.45 5.61 13.96
N ALA A 62 -9.01 6.20 15.02
CA ALA A 62 -10.05 7.23 14.89
C ALA A 62 -9.53 8.50 14.18
N GLN A 63 -8.29 8.92 14.47
CA GLN A 63 -7.66 10.06 13.78
C GLN A 63 -7.46 9.75 12.29
N ARG A 64 -7.05 8.53 11.97
CA ARG A 64 -6.88 8.08 10.59
C ARG A 64 -8.21 8.11 9.84
N LEU A 65 -9.30 7.61 10.44
CA LEU A 65 -10.63 7.68 9.84
C LEU A 65 -11.06 9.13 9.55
N GLY A 66 -10.85 10.04 10.50
CA GLY A 66 -11.13 11.46 10.30
C GLY A 66 -10.29 12.09 9.18
N ALA A 67 -9.01 11.72 9.08
CA ALA A 67 -8.11 12.18 8.00
C ALA A 67 -8.56 11.64 6.63
N VAL A 68 -8.98 10.38 6.56
CA VAL A 68 -9.56 9.75 5.35
C VAL A 68 -10.85 10.44 4.94
N ALA A 69 -11.76 10.71 5.88
CA ALA A 69 -12.99 11.44 5.58
C ALA A 69 -12.71 12.86 5.04
N LYS A 70 -11.77 13.59 5.67
CA LYS A 70 -11.33 14.92 5.18
C LYS A 70 -10.69 14.85 3.79
N ALA A 71 -9.86 13.84 3.54
CA ALA A 71 -9.26 13.61 2.24
C ALA A 71 -10.34 13.30 1.19
N ALA A 72 -11.34 12.47 1.50
CA ALA A 72 -12.44 12.15 0.59
C ALA A 72 -13.25 13.39 0.18
N MET A 73 -13.42 14.37 1.07
CA MET A 73 -14.08 15.63 0.73
C MET A 73 -13.24 16.53 -0.19
N SER A 74 -11.91 16.44 -0.14
CA SER A 74 -11.00 17.34 -0.86
C SER A 74 -10.30 16.71 -2.07
N ILE A 75 -10.34 15.39 -2.22
CA ILE A 75 -9.55 14.65 -3.22
C ILE A 75 -9.90 15.03 -4.66
N GLY A 76 -11.17 15.32 -4.93
CA GLY A 76 -11.59 15.78 -6.26
C GLY A 76 -10.94 17.11 -6.65
N ALA A 77 -10.90 18.08 -5.71
CA ALA A 77 -10.23 19.35 -5.95
C ALA A 77 -8.71 19.18 -6.07
N LYS A 78 -8.09 18.36 -5.21
CA LYS A 78 -6.65 18.09 -5.23
C LYS A 78 -6.18 17.40 -6.51
N LEU A 79 -7.04 16.58 -7.13
CA LEU A 79 -6.73 15.85 -8.36
C LEU A 79 -7.33 16.52 -9.61
N GLY A 80 -8.12 17.58 -9.48
CA GLY A 80 -8.91 18.15 -10.57
C GLY A 80 -8.09 18.77 -11.71
N ALA A 81 -6.86 19.20 -11.42
CA ALA A 81 -5.93 19.72 -12.43
C ALA A 81 -5.06 18.62 -13.08
N MET A 82 -5.18 17.37 -12.63
CA MET A 82 -4.39 16.26 -13.14
C MET A 82 -5.06 15.68 -14.40
N PRO A 83 -4.28 15.32 -15.44
CA PRO A 83 -4.79 14.48 -16.52
C PRO A 83 -5.43 13.21 -15.96
N ARG A 84 -6.53 12.77 -16.57
CA ARG A 84 -7.20 11.53 -16.16
C ARG A 84 -6.22 10.35 -16.26
N PRO A 85 -6.05 9.55 -15.20
CA PRO A 85 -5.19 8.38 -15.23
C PRO A 85 -5.87 7.22 -15.96
N ASP A 86 -5.06 6.32 -16.50
CA ASP A 86 -5.51 5.09 -17.14
C ASP A 86 -5.98 4.07 -16.10
N LEU A 87 -5.39 4.08 -14.90
CA LEU A 87 -5.83 3.25 -13.77
C LEU A 87 -5.47 3.89 -12.41
N ILE A 88 -6.18 3.46 -11.36
CA ILE A 88 -5.89 3.82 -9.97
C ILE A 88 -5.44 2.58 -9.21
N ILE A 89 -4.27 2.63 -8.56
CA ILE A 89 -3.84 1.60 -7.60
C ILE A 89 -4.10 2.13 -6.19
N ALA A 90 -4.87 1.39 -5.40
CA ALA A 90 -5.20 1.73 -4.03
C ALA A 90 -4.48 0.80 -3.05
N ARG A 91 -3.44 1.28 -2.37
CA ARG A 91 -2.63 0.48 -1.43
C ARG A 91 -3.21 0.51 -0.03
N ASN A 92 -4.08 -0.48 0.26
CA ASN A 92 -4.88 -0.70 1.47
C ASN A 92 -6.36 -0.23 1.42
N LEU A 93 -7.13 -0.61 2.44
CA LEU A 93 -8.57 -0.39 2.53
C LEU A 93 -8.93 1.11 2.57
N GLU A 94 -8.20 1.92 3.35
CA GLU A 94 -8.43 3.35 3.42
C GLU A 94 -8.20 4.02 2.05
N MET A 95 -7.17 3.58 1.32
CA MET A 95 -6.90 4.06 -0.04
C MET A 95 -7.96 3.60 -1.03
N LEU A 96 -8.55 2.43 -0.84
CA LEU A 96 -9.63 1.94 -1.69
C LEU A 96 -10.87 2.85 -1.58
N ALA A 97 -11.21 3.31 -0.37
CA ALA A 97 -12.27 4.30 -0.18
C ALA A 97 -11.96 5.62 -0.92
N LEU A 98 -10.73 6.10 -0.83
CA LEU A 98 -10.29 7.31 -1.55
C LEU A 98 -10.25 7.11 -3.06
N ALA A 99 -9.89 5.92 -3.54
CA ALA A 99 -9.88 5.59 -4.97
C ALA A 99 -11.27 5.68 -5.57
N ARG A 100 -12.30 5.16 -4.89
CA ARG A 100 -13.70 5.29 -5.33
C ARG A 100 -14.10 6.75 -5.45
N ARG A 101 -13.72 7.58 -4.48
CA ARG A 101 -14.05 9.00 -4.46
C ARG A 101 -13.30 9.79 -5.53
N ALA A 102 -12.01 9.50 -5.73
CA ALA A 102 -11.20 10.06 -6.80
C ALA A 102 -11.76 9.67 -8.17
N ASN A 103 -12.07 8.39 -8.37
CA ASN A 103 -12.66 7.89 -9.62
C ASN A 103 -13.96 8.62 -9.93
N ALA A 104 -14.86 8.78 -8.95
CA ALA A 104 -16.09 9.56 -9.12
C ALA A 104 -15.83 11.02 -9.54
N ALA A 105 -14.81 11.67 -8.97
CA ALA A 105 -14.43 13.03 -9.36
C ALA A 105 -13.77 13.10 -10.76
N LEU A 106 -13.19 12.01 -11.24
CA LEU A 106 -12.52 11.88 -12.54
C LEU A 106 -13.44 11.30 -13.64
N GLY A 107 -14.76 11.31 -13.43
CA GLY A 107 -15.75 10.85 -14.41
C GLY A 107 -16.15 9.38 -14.31
N ALA A 108 -15.86 8.73 -13.17
CA ALA A 108 -16.36 7.40 -12.78
C ALA A 108 -16.06 6.24 -13.75
N ASN A 109 -15.01 6.34 -14.55
CA ASN A 109 -14.69 5.37 -15.59
C ASN A 109 -13.18 5.00 -15.60
N VAL A 110 -12.50 5.17 -14.47
CA VAL A 110 -11.11 4.70 -14.32
C VAL A 110 -11.12 3.35 -13.60
N PRO A 111 -10.47 2.30 -14.14
CA PRO A 111 -10.35 1.01 -13.47
C PRO A 111 -9.53 1.14 -12.18
N ILE A 112 -9.98 0.45 -11.13
CA ILE A 112 -9.34 0.44 -9.82
C ILE A 112 -8.70 -0.93 -9.59
N VAL A 113 -7.43 -0.91 -9.22
CA VAL A 113 -6.65 -2.04 -8.70
C VAL A 113 -6.58 -1.89 -7.19
N TYR A 114 -7.02 -2.90 -6.46
CA TYR A 114 -6.88 -2.94 -5.01
C TYR A 114 -5.59 -3.68 -4.66
N GLU A 115 -4.64 -2.99 -4.03
CA GLU A 115 -3.41 -3.61 -3.54
C GLU A 115 -3.52 -3.81 -2.03
N CYS A 116 -3.61 -5.09 -1.61
CA CYS A 116 -3.71 -5.48 -0.22
C CYS A 116 -2.45 -6.22 0.24
N LEU A 117 -1.68 -5.55 1.10
CA LEU A 117 -0.41 -6.04 1.66
C LEU A 117 -0.43 -6.10 3.19
N ASP A 118 -1.54 -5.73 3.80
CA ASP A 118 -1.77 -5.82 5.25
C ASP A 118 -3.27 -5.96 5.51
N ILE A 119 -3.62 -6.90 6.40
CA ILE A 119 -5.00 -7.10 6.85
C ILE A 119 -5.07 -6.66 8.31
N HIS A 120 -5.82 -5.59 8.56
CA HIS A 120 -5.87 -5.03 9.90
C HIS A 120 -6.62 -5.95 10.89
N ARG A 121 -6.09 -6.15 12.10
CA ARG A 121 -6.71 -7.04 13.12
C ARG A 121 -8.21 -6.80 13.39
N LEU A 122 -8.70 -5.58 13.17
CA LEU A 122 -10.12 -5.26 13.38
C LEU A 122 -11.03 -5.96 12.37
N VAL A 123 -10.59 -6.15 11.12
CA VAL A 123 -11.37 -6.87 10.11
C VAL A 123 -11.39 -8.39 10.34
N LEU A 124 -10.51 -8.88 11.21
CA LEU A 124 -10.43 -10.29 11.60
C LEU A 124 -11.26 -10.63 12.84
N ARG A 125 -11.97 -9.66 13.43
CA ARG A 125 -12.84 -9.92 14.59
C ARG A 125 -14.08 -10.71 14.15
N ASP A 126 -14.56 -11.59 15.01
CA ASP A 126 -15.78 -12.37 14.77
C ASP A 126 -17.06 -11.66 15.24
N ASP A 127 -16.92 -10.49 15.84
CA ASP A 127 -18.01 -9.67 16.34
C ASP A 127 -18.63 -8.76 15.27
N PHE A 128 -19.63 -7.99 15.69
CA PHE A 128 -20.33 -7.03 14.82
C PHE A 128 -19.39 -6.00 14.18
N VAL A 129 -18.33 -5.59 14.89
CA VAL A 129 -17.35 -4.63 14.37
C VAL A 129 -16.60 -5.23 13.18
N GLY A 130 -16.07 -6.45 13.34
CA GLY A 130 -15.38 -7.15 12.26
C GLY A 130 -16.28 -7.41 11.06
N ARG A 131 -17.51 -7.89 11.29
CA ARG A 131 -18.49 -8.11 10.21
C ARG A 131 -18.82 -6.83 9.44
N THR A 132 -19.00 -5.72 10.15
CA THR A 132 -19.31 -4.42 9.52
C THR A 132 -18.15 -3.93 8.67
N LEU A 133 -16.91 -4.00 9.18
CA LEU A 133 -15.73 -3.60 8.43
C LEU A 133 -15.50 -4.48 7.20
N ARG A 134 -15.71 -5.80 7.32
CA ARG A 134 -15.65 -6.72 6.17
C ARG A 134 -16.71 -6.39 5.12
N GLY A 135 -17.93 -6.06 5.54
CA GLY A 135 -18.99 -5.61 4.64
C GLY A 135 -18.65 -4.31 3.91
N ALA A 136 -18.05 -3.35 4.62
CA ALA A 136 -17.58 -2.10 4.02
C ALA A 136 -16.46 -2.34 3.00
N GLU A 137 -15.47 -3.17 3.31
CA GLU A 137 -14.42 -3.57 2.36
C GLU A 137 -15.01 -4.22 1.12
N ARG A 138 -15.90 -5.20 1.27
CA ARG A 138 -16.56 -5.87 0.14
C ARG A 138 -17.32 -4.89 -0.75
N HIS A 139 -18.04 -3.94 -0.14
CA HIS A 139 -18.75 -2.92 -0.89
C HIS A 139 -17.80 -2.01 -1.70
N LEU A 140 -16.68 -1.60 -1.11
CA LEU A 140 -15.68 -0.79 -1.78
C LEU A 140 -14.98 -1.56 -2.91
N ALA A 141 -14.75 -2.86 -2.69
CA ALA A 141 -14.06 -3.76 -3.60
C ALA A 141 -14.91 -4.26 -4.78
N ARG A 142 -16.25 -4.07 -4.75
CA ARG A 142 -17.19 -4.69 -5.71
C ARG A 142 -16.90 -4.46 -7.20
N ASP A 143 -16.32 -3.30 -7.55
CA ASP A 143 -16.00 -2.94 -8.94
C ASP A 143 -14.48 -2.87 -9.20
N VAL A 144 -13.67 -3.37 -8.27
CA VAL A 144 -12.23 -3.51 -8.47
C VAL A 144 -11.99 -4.48 -9.63
N LYS A 145 -11.02 -4.14 -10.49
CA LYS A 145 -10.69 -4.93 -11.68
C LYS A 145 -9.57 -5.93 -11.42
N LEU A 146 -8.79 -5.74 -10.36
CA LEU A 146 -7.71 -6.63 -9.97
C LEU A 146 -7.40 -6.48 -8.48
N LEU A 147 -7.27 -7.60 -7.77
CA LEU A 147 -6.62 -7.65 -6.45
C LEU A 147 -5.14 -7.96 -6.64
N VAL A 148 -4.26 -7.12 -6.10
CA VAL A 148 -2.83 -7.41 -5.99
C VAL A 148 -2.51 -7.74 -4.54
N THR A 149 -1.86 -8.86 -4.31
CA THR A 149 -1.34 -9.24 -2.97
C THR A 149 0.06 -9.84 -3.07
N SER A 150 0.74 -9.97 -1.93
CA SER A 150 2.13 -10.46 -1.87
C SER A 150 2.27 -11.91 -1.42
N SER A 151 1.19 -12.57 -0.99
CA SER A 151 1.22 -13.96 -0.57
C SER A 151 -0.13 -14.65 -0.84
N PRO A 152 -0.12 -15.94 -1.26
CA PRO A 152 -1.34 -16.74 -1.33
C PRO A 152 -2.11 -16.81 -0.01
N ALA A 153 -1.42 -16.60 1.13
CA ALA A 153 -2.03 -16.61 2.45
C ALA A 153 -3.10 -15.52 2.64
N PHE A 154 -2.98 -14.36 1.96
CA PHE A 154 -4.04 -13.34 1.99
C PHE A 154 -5.35 -13.87 1.39
N ILE A 155 -5.24 -14.69 0.34
CA ILE A 155 -6.41 -15.26 -0.35
C ILE A 155 -7.03 -16.35 0.52
N ALA A 156 -6.24 -17.38 0.81
CA ALA A 156 -6.70 -18.58 1.50
C ALA A 156 -7.26 -18.32 2.90
N ASN A 157 -6.76 -17.29 3.61
CA ASN A 157 -7.13 -17.05 5.01
C ASN A 157 -8.04 -15.82 5.21
N TYR A 158 -8.29 -15.03 4.17
CA TYR A 158 -9.08 -13.81 4.33
C TYR A 158 -10.01 -13.52 3.16
N PHE A 159 -9.49 -13.30 1.95
CA PHE A 159 -10.34 -12.88 0.84
C PHE A 159 -11.34 -13.95 0.42
N GLU A 160 -10.92 -15.21 0.35
CA GLU A 160 -11.76 -16.32 -0.08
C GLU A 160 -12.72 -16.79 1.03
N PRO A 161 -12.29 -17.05 2.28
CA PRO A 161 -13.20 -17.50 3.35
C PRO A 161 -14.32 -16.50 3.67
N PHE A 162 -14.03 -15.21 3.53
CA PHE A 162 -15.01 -14.15 3.79
C PHE A 162 -15.65 -13.60 2.51
N GLY A 163 -15.35 -14.13 1.32
CA GLY A 163 -15.93 -13.68 0.05
C GLY A 163 -15.78 -12.18 -0.18
N GLN A 164 -14.58 -11.64 0.05
CA GLN A 164 -14.34 -10.18 0.09
C GLN A 164 -14.17 -9.56 -1.29
N ILE A 165 -13.79 -10.35 -2.29
CA ILE A 165 -13.52 -9.85 -3.64
C ILE A 165 -13.88 -10.91 -4.69
N GLY A 166 -14.45 -10.46 -5.81
CA GLY A 166 -14.72 -11.30 -6.99
C GLY A 166 -13.83 -10.97 -8.19
N ALA A 167 -12.86 -10.08 -8.01
CA ALA A 167 -11.92 -9.69 -9.06
C ALA A 167 -10.82 -10.76 -9.22
N PRO A 168 -10.18 -10.86 -10.41
CA PRO A 168 -8.96 -11.65 -10.58
C PRO A 168 -7.88 -11.24 -9.56
N VAL A 169 -7.04 -12.20 -9.19
CA VAL A 169 -5.95 -12.01 -8.23
C VAL A 169 -4.61 -12.10 -8.96
N GLU A 170 -3.76 -11.11 -8.73
CA GLU A 170 -2.36 -11.12 -9.15
C GLU A 170 -1.45 -11.20 -7.93
N LEU A 171 -0.53 -12.15 -7.94
CA LEU A 171 0.47 -12.32 -6.89
C LEU A 171 1.75 -11.57 -7.25
N ILE A 172 1.99 -10.46 -6.56
CA ILE A 172 3.24 -9.69 -6.68
C ILE A 172 3.97 -9.76 -5.35
N GLU A 173 4.90 -10.71 -5.26
CA GLU A 173 5.71 -10.93 -4.07
C GLU A 173 6.47 -9.66 -3.65
N ASN A 174 6.54 -9.42 -2.34
CA ASN A 174 7.26 -8.27 -1.79
C ASN A 174 8.76 -8.54 -1.75
N LYS A 175 9.40 -8.57 -2.92
CA LYS A 175 10.83 -8.81 -3.07
C LYS A 175 11.64 -7.51 -2.94
N TYR A 176 12.92 -7.67 -2.60
CA TYR A 176 13.88 -6.59 -2.79
C TYR A 176 13.91 -6.19 -4.27
N PHE A 177 14.03 -4.90 -4.53
CA PHE A 177 14.06 -4.35 -5.87
C PHE A 177 15.07 -3.23 -5.90
N GLU A 178 16.00 -3.30 -6.85
CA GLU A 178 16.99 -2.29 -7.14
C GLU A 178 17.12 -2.19 -8.66
N ALA A 179 17.01 -0.98 -9.20
CA ALA A 179 17.07 -0.76 -10.64
C ALA A 179 18.51 -0.67 -11.17
N ALA A 180 19.46 -0.29 -10.30
CA ALA A 180 20.88 -0.37 -10.60
C ALA A 180 21.36 -1.80 -10.38
N SER A 181 22.32 -2.26 -11.19
CA SER A 181 23.03 -3.50 -10.86
C SER A 181 23.63 -3.33 -9.47
N VAL A 182 23.27 -4.21 -8.54
CA VAL A 182 24.02 -4.38 -7.31
C VAL A 182 25.43 -4.69 -7.79
N VAL A 183 26.37 -3.74 -7.68
CA VAL A 183 27.78 -4.10 -7.68
C VAL A 183 27.83 -5.07 -6.52
N ALA A 184 27.95 -6.37 -6.81
CA ALA A 184 28.01 -7.39 -5.77
C ALA A 184 28.98 -6.83 -4.75
N ALA A 185 28.45 -6.41 -3.59
CA ALA A 185 29.29 -5.93 -2.51
C ALA A 185 30.30 -7.05 -2.36
N GLN A 186 31.60 -6.73 -2.54
CA GLN A 186 32.71 -7.68 -2.59
C GLN A 186 32.26 -8.90 -1.83
N SER A 187 31.92 -9.97 -2.57
CA SER A 187 31.46 -11.20 -1.95
C SER A 187 32.49 -11.45 -0.89
N PHE A 188 32.11 -11.32 0.39
CA PHE A 188 32.95 -11.81 1.45
C PHE A 188 32.95 -13.31 1.14
N GLU A 189 33.99 -13.75 0.44
CA GLU A 189 34.27 -15.16 0.20
C GLU A 189 34.39 -15.76 1.58
N ASP A 190 33.27 -16.26 2.09
CA ASP A 190 33.19 -16.96 3.36
C ASP A 190 33.53 -18.41 3.05
N ASP A 191 34.80 -18.66 2.75
CA ASP A 191 35.35 -19.96 2.33
C ASP A 191 35.46 -20.97 3.49
N GLY A 192 34.78 -20.74 4.61
CA GLY A 192 34.80 -21.63 5.76
C GLY A 192 33.59 -21.52 6.69
N PRO A 193 33.35 -22.54 7.53
CA PRO A 193 32.31 -22.46 8.55
C PRO A 193 32.59 -21.29 9.51
N ALA A 194 31.60 -20.42 9.70
CA ALA A 194 31.70 -19.26 10.58
C ALA A 194 32.14 -19.67 12.00
N THR A 195 33.36 -19.29 12.38
CA THR A 195 33.89 -19.55 13.73
C THR A 195 33.33 -18.54 14.73
N PRO A 196 33.07 -18.92 15.98
CA PRO A 196 32.67 -17.99 17.03
C PRO A 196 33.64 -16.79 17.17
N PRO A 197 33.14 -15.60 17.58
CA PRO A 197 31.76 -15.35 17.98
C PRO A 197 30.82 -15.13 16.77
N TRP A 198 29.66 -15.80 16.79
CA TRP A 198 28.63 -15.62 15.77
C TRP A 198 27.99 -14.23 15.86
N ARG A 199 27.72 -13.62 14.70
CA ARG A 199 26.97 -12.37 14.60
C ARG A 199 25.54 -12.68 14.17
N ILE A 200 24.58 -12.39 15.04
CA ILE A 200 23.15 -12.58 14.77
C ILE A 200 22.53 -11.20 14.50
N GLY A 201 21.91 -11.06 13.33
CA GLY A 201 21.21 -9.84 12.93
C GLY A 201 19.70 -10.00 13.02
N TRP A 202 19.02 -9.03 13.63
CA TRP A 202 17.57 -8.93 13.63
C TRP A 202 17.13 -7.72 12.81
N PHE A 203 16.35 -7.94 11.77
CA PHE A 203 15.89 -6.89 10.85
C PHE A 203 14.37 -6.87 10.79
N GLY A 204 13.75 -6.10 11.68
CA GLY A 204 12.29 -5.98 11.75
C GLY A 204 11.83 -5.26 13.00
N ALA A 205 10.56 -4.86 13.03
CA ALA A 205 9.98 -4.20 14.19
C ALA A 205 9.57 -5.22 15.26
N LEU A 206 9.97 -4.97 16.51
CA LEU A 206 9.48 -5.71 17.69
C LEU A 206 8.08 -5.18 18.06
N ARG A 207 7.04 -5.82 17.53
CA ARG A 207 5.65 -5.30 17.62
C ARG A 207 4.78 -5.95 18.70
N CYS A 208 5.16 -7.11 19.22
CA CYS A 208 4.38 -7.79 20.26
C CYS A 208 5.28 -8.58 21.20
N ARG A 209 4.71 -8.96 22.36
CA ARG A 209 5.37 -9.79 23.38
C ARG A 209 5.97 -11.06 22.79
N ARG A 210 5.23 -11.74 21.89
CA ARG A 210 5.72 -12.94 21.20
C ARG A 210 7.01 -12.68 20.38
N SER A 211 7.16 -11.49 19.80
CA SER A 211 8.40 -11.12 19.09
C SER A 211 9.56 -10.81 20.02
N LEU A 212 9.29 -10.51 21.29
CA LEU A 212 10.28 -10.20 22.34
C LEU A 212 10.69 -11.43 23.16
N GLU A 213 9.88 -12.49 23.17
CA GLU A 213 10.15 -13.77 23.87
C GLU A 213 10.98 -14.76 23.02
N LEU A 214 11.54 -14.30 21.88
CA LEU A 214 12.40 -15.09 20.99
C LEU A 214 13.88 -15.00 21.37
#